data_AF-G7VGZ8-F1
#
_entry.id   AF-G7VGZ8-F1
#
_cell.length_a   1.000
_cell.length_b   1.000
_cell.length_c   1.000
_cell.angle_alpha   90.00
_cell.angle_beta   90.00
_cell.angle_gamma   90.00
#
_symmetry.space_group_name_H-M   'P 1'
#
loop_
_entity.id
_entity.type
_entity.pdbx_description
1 polymer ?
#
loop_
_entity_poly.entity_id
_entity_poly.type
_entity_poly.pdbx_seq_one_letter_code
_entity_poly.pdbx_strand_id
1 'polypeptide(L)'
;MYIFFVIVFVDESGVKSFCNCVAVGAVAFEARYGVPYMELGRHVLERIRRMARVGGEVKYSDVRRRADVEAVVRLISEVAEVRFRVVHFTSHGDVEEAVAELSRGAVLVVLDNQLLPRRPRIGARVIERDSRRVPGLQLADVVAGYARSRECR
;
A
#
# COMPACT_ATOMS: atom_id res chain seq x y z
N MET A 1 -21.86 2.45 -19.77
CA MET A 1 -20.43 2.35 -19.42
C MET A 1 -20.29 2.97 -18.04
N TYR A 2 -20.17 2.16 -16.98
CA TYR A 2 -19.96 2.71 -15.63
C TYR A 2 -18.51 3.17 -15.54
N ILE A 3 -18.29 4.46 -15.25
CA ILE A 3 -16.96 4.97 -14.94
C ILE A 3 -16.66 4.50 -13.51
N PHE A 4 -15.82 3.47 -13.38
CA PHE A 4 -15.27 3.07 -12.09
C PHE A 4 -14.11 3.99 -11.76
N PHE A 5 -14.23 4.71 -10.65
CA PHE A 5 -13.16 5.55 -10.13
C PHE A 5 -12.26 4.68 -9.26
N VAL A 6 -10.98 4.53 -9.60
CA VAL A 6 -10.05 3.73 -8.80
C VAL A 6 -9.28 4.64 -7.83
N ILE A 7 -9.24 4.25 -6.55
CA ILE A 7 -8.44 4.90 -5.51
C ILE A 7 -7.32 3.95 -5.11
N VAL A 8 -6.08 4.40 -5.25
CA VAL A 8 -4.89 3.59 -4.97
C VAL A 8 -4.21 4.11 -3.72
N PHE A 9 -3.89 3.22 -2.80
CA PHE A 9 -3.10 3.50 -1.61
C PHE A 9 -1.73 2.89 -1.81
N VAL A 10 -0.67 3.65 -1.56
CA VAL A 10 0.71 3.22 -1.82
C VAL A 10 1.57 3.48 -0.60
N ASP A 11 2.38 2.48 -0.26
CA ASP A 11 3.36 2.51 0.82
C ASP A 11 4.61 1.72 0.38
N GLU A 12 5.70 1.83 1.12
CA GLU A 12 6.94 1.11 0.85
C GLU A 12 7.44 0.26 2.02
N SER A 13 8.32 -0.67 1.71
CA SER A 13 9.08 -1.42 2.69
C SER A 13 10.53 -1.53 2.27
N GLY A 14 11.45 -1.27 3.19
CA GLY A 14 12.89 -1.29 2.95
C GLY A 14 13.54 0.04 3.29
N VAL A 15 14.87 0.02 3.39
CA VAL A 15 15.64 1.24 3.67
C VAL A 15 16.02 1.88 2.35
N LYS A 16 15.58 3.12 2.12
CA LYS A 16 15.91 3.96 0.96
C LYS A 16 17.36 4.46 1.03
N SER A 17 18.32 3.53 1.04
CA SER A 17 19.75 3.81 0.92
C SER A 17 20.31 3.16 -0.34
N PHE A 18 21.37 3.74 -0.88
CA PHE A 18 21.97 3.30 -2.14
C PHE A 18 22.27 1.80 -2.16
N CYS A 19 21.90 1.15 -3.25
CA CYS A 19 21.99 -0.28 -3.50
C CYS A 19 21.15 -1.19 -2.58
N ASN A 20 20.15 -0.67 -1.88
CA ASN A 20 19.22 -1.51 -1.13
C ASN A 20 18.03 -1.97 -1.97
N CYS A 21 17.47 -3.11 -1.59
CA CYS A 21 16.20 -3.56 -2.11
C CYS A 21 15.04 -2.91 -1.35
N VAL A 22 14.17 -2.23 -2.10
CA VAL A 22 12.95 -1.58 -1.61
C VAL A 22 11.77 -2.18 -2.36
N ALA A 23 10.69 -2.50 -1.65
CA ALA A 23 9.43 -2.89 -2.26
C ALA A 23 8.42 -1.76 -2.10
N VAL A 24 7.70 -1.45 -3.17
CA VAL A 24 6.56 -0.54 -3.16
C VAL A 24 5.31 -1.40 -3.29
N GLY A 25 4.41 -1.29 -2.31
CA GLY A 25 3.14 -2.02 -2.27
C GLY A 25 1.99 -1.07 -2.52
N ALA A 26 0.97 -1.56 -3.21
CA ALA A 26 -0.24 -0.80 -3.45
C ALA A 26 -1.50 -1.67 -3.33
N VAL A 27 -2.56 -1.06 -2.83
CA VAL A 27 -3.92 -1.62 -2.85
C VAL A 27 -4.84 -0.66 -3.59
N ALA A 28 -5.53 -1.16 -4.60
CA ALA A 28 -6.43 -0.39 -5.43
C ALA A 28 -7.89 -0.80 -5.15
N PHE A 29 -8.69 0.18 -4.75
CA PHE A 29 -10.11 0.00 -4.49
C PHE A 29 -10.94 0.70 -5.56
N GLU A 30 -12.02 0.07 -5.98
CA GLU A 30 -13.10 0.77 -6.66
C GLU A 30 -13.78 1.73 -5.67
N ALA A 31 -13.89 3.00 -6.05
CA ALA A 31 -14.57 3.99 -5.25
C ALA A 31 -16.07 3.67 -5.22
N ARG A 32 -16.63 3.67 -4.01
CA ARG A 32 -18.05 3.50 -3.78
C ARG A 32 -18.68 4.85 -3.46
N TYR A 33 -19.81 5.15 -4.09
CA TYR A 33 -20.54 6.39 -3.82
C TYR A 33 -20.87 6.50 -2.33
N GLY A 34 -20.61 7.66 -1.73
CA GLY A 34 -20.86 7.93 -0.31
C GLY A 34 -19.83 7.35 0.66
N VAL A 35 -18.83 6.59 0.21
CA VAL A 35 -17.78 6.04 1.07
C VAL A 35 -16.50 6.87 0.93
N PRO A 36 -16.02 7.54 1.99
CA PRO A 36 -14.76 8.26 1.92
C PRO A 36 -13.58 7.30 1.82
N TYR A 37 -12.50 7.71 1.14
CA TYR A 37 -11.28 6.88 1.01
C TYR A 37 -10.68 6.46 2.37
N MET A 38 -10.93 7.23 3.44
CA MET A 38 -10.49 6.96 4.81
C MET A 38 -11.22 5.76 5.46
N GLU A 39 -12.21 5.20 4.79
CA GLU A 39 -12.96 4.02 5.24
C GLU A 39 -12.75 2.79 4.35
N LEU A 40 -12.16 2.96 3.16
CA LEU A 40 -11.88 1.85 2.25
C LEU A 40 -10.92 0.86 2.89
N GLY A 41 -11.29 -0.42 2.88
CA GLY A 41 -10.51 -1.50 3.50
C GLY A 41 -10.62 -1.59 5.03
N ARG A 42 -11.37 -0.70 5.72
CA ARG A 42 -11.47 -0.71 7.20
C ARG A 42 -11.91 -2.07 7.75
N HIS A 43 -12.94 -2.66 7.17
CA HIS A 43 -13.47 -3.96 7.61
C HIS A 43 -12.43 -5.10 7.50
N VAL A 44 -11.62 -5.11 6.44
CA VAL A 44 -10.52 -6.05 6.28
C VAL A 44 -9.40 -5.76 7.27
N LEU A 45 -9.02 -4.50 7.44
CA LEU A 45 -8.00 -4.11 8.40
C LEU A 45 -8.36 -4.55 9.83
N GLU A 46 -9.61 -4.37 10.27
CA GLU A 46 -10.06 -4.84 11.59
C GLU A 46 -10.01 -6.37 11.72
N ARG A 47 -10.28 -7.10 10.64
CA ARG A 47 -10.11 -8.56 10.63
C ARG A 47 -8.64 -8.95 10.77
N ILE A 48 -7.74 -8.28 10.05
CA ILE A 48 -6.28 -8.49 10.16
C ILE A 48 -5.79 -8.15 11.56
N ARG A 49 -6.25 -7.04 12.17
CA ARG A 49 -5.92 -6.69 13.55
C ARG A 49 -6.27 -7.79 14.54
N ARG A 50 -7.46 -8.39 14.41
CA ARG A 50 -7.87 -9.53 15.25
C ARG A 50 -6.99 -10.76 15.02
N MET A 51 -6.70 -11.08 13.75
CA MET A 51 -5.82 -12.21 13.40
C MET A 51 -4.41 -12.03 13.98
N ALA A 52 -3.81 -10.85 13.82
CA ALA A 52 -2.46 -10.54 14.29
C ALA A 52 -2.40 -10.07 15.76
N ARG A 53 -3.53 -9.97 16.45
CA ARG A 53 -3.66 -9.46 17.83
C ARG A 53 -2.94 -8.12 18.02
N VAL A 54 -3.24 -7.16 17.15
CA VAL A 54 -2.66 -5.81 17.14
C VAL A 54 -3.69 -4.79 17.62
N GLY A 55 -3.34 -4.00 18.63
CA GLY A 55 -4.19 -2.93 19.17
C GLY A 55 -3.98 -1.54 18.52
N GLY A 56 -2.98 -1.40 17.65
CA GLY A 56 -2.62 -0.14 17.01
C GLY A 56 -2.59 -0.23 15.48
N GLU A 57 -1.66 0.51 14.88
CA GLU A 57 -1.36 0.41 13.45
C GLU A 57 -0.91 -1.01 13.10
N VAL A 58 -1.43 -1.56 12.01
CA VAL A 58 -1.00 -2.86 11.49
C VAL A 58 0.20 -2.63 10.59
N LYS A 59 1.33 -3.23 10.96
CA LYS A 59 2.52 -3.32 10.12
C LYS A 59 2.75 -4.75 9.64
N TYR A 60 3.40 -4.93 8.49
CA TYR A 60 3.78 -6.26 8.00
C TYR A 60 4.51 -7.11 9.06
N SER A 61 5.38 -6.48 9.85
CA SER A 61 6.17 -7.19 10.88
C SER A 61 5.32 -7.84 11.97
N ASP A 62 4.15 -7.27 12.29
CA ASP A 62 3.21 -7.85 13.25
C ASP A 62 2.49 -9.03 12.63
N VAL A 63 2.02 -8.88 11.38
CA VAL A 63 1.37 -9.95 10.62
C VAL A 63 2.31 -11.14 10.50
N ARG A 64 3.55 -10.93 10.04
CA ARG A 64 4.56 -11.99 9.90
C ARG A 64 4.85 -12.74 11.19
N ARG A 65 4.79 -12.07 12.34
CA ARG A 65 5.09 -12.70 13.64
C ARG A 65 3.89 -13.44 14.24
N ARG A 66 2.66 -13.05 13.91
CA ARG A 66 1.47 -13.42 14.70
C ARG A 66 0.32 -14.01 13.88
N ALA A 67 0.39 -13.97 12.55
CA ALA A 67 -0.65 -14.44 11.66
C ALA A 67 -0.06 -15.13 10.41
N ASP A 68 -0.91 -15.85 9.68
CA ASP A 68 -0.59 -16.36 8.36
C ASP A 68 -0.58 -15.21 7.34
N VAL A 69 0.62 -14.86 6.87
CA VAL A 69 0.85 -13.78 5.91
C VAL A 69 0.13 -14.02 4.59
N GLU A 70 0.19 -15.25 4.06
CA GLU A 70 -0.43 -15.61 2.78
C GLU A 70 -1.97 -15.51 2.89
N ALA A 71 -2.53 -15.97 4.02
CA ALA A 71 -3.96 -15.79 4.28
C ALA A 71 -4.36 -14.31 4.40
N VAL A 72 -3.51 -13.47 4.99
CA VAL A 72 -3.76 -12.03 5.09
C VAL A 72 -3.72 -11.34 3.72
N VAL A 73 -2.72 -11.64 2.88
CA VAL A 73 -2.64 -11.05 1.52
C VAL A 73 -3.81 -11.51 0.65
N ARG A 74 -4.23 -12.78 0.77
CA ARG A 74 -5.46 -13.27 0.11
C ARG A 74 -6.69 -12.49 0.55
N LEU A 75 -6.85 -12.26 1.87
CA LEU A 75 -7.97 -11.48 2.40
C LEU A 75 -8.00 -10.04 1.86
N ILE A 76 -6.84 -9.41 1.67
CA ILE A 76 -6.76 -8.08 1.03
C ILE A 76 -7.22 -8.18 -0.44
N SER A 77 -6.77 -9.22 -1.14
CA SER A 77 -7.08 -9.45 -2.56
C SER A 77 -8.56 -9.75 -2.83
N GLU A 78 -9.32 -10.18 -1.82
CA GLU A 78 -10.78 -10.38 -1.92
C GLU A 78 -11.56 -9.07 -2.08
N VAL A 79 -11.00 -7.93 -1.68
CA VAL A 79 -11.71 -6.64 -1.63
C VAL A 79 -11.01 -5.50 -2.39
N ALA A 80 -9.77 -5.71 -2.81
CA ALA A 80 -8.94 -4.75 -3.50
C ALA A 80 -7.99 -5.46 -4.46
N GLU A 81 -7.62 -4.80 -5.55
CA GLU A 81 -6.53 -5.27 -6.39
C GLU A 81 -5.20 -4.99 -5.69
N VAL A 82 -4.41 -6.03 -5.48
CA VAL A 82 -3.07 -5.94 -4.87
C VAL A 82 -2.03 -5.80 -5.98
N ARG A 83 -1.19 -4.78 -5.87
CA ARG A 83 -0.08 -4.52 -6.80
C ARG A 83 1.19 -4.31 -6.00
N PHE A 84 2.34 -4.73 -6.54
CA PHE A 84 3.63 -4.37 -5.92
C PHE A 84 4.74 -4.35 -6.97
N ARG A 85 5.81 -3.64 -6.65
CA ARG A 85 7.03 -3.58 -7.43
C ARG A 85 8.23 -3.61 -6.50
N VAL A 86 9.24 -4.39 -6.85
CA VAL A 86 10.51 -4.43 -6.11
C VAL A 86 11.57 -3.76 -6.94
N VAL A 87 12.27 -2.81 -6.31
CA VAL A 87 13.26 -1.94 -6.94
C VAL A 87 14.59 -2.05 -6.22
N HIS A 88 15.65 -2.06 -7.01
CA HIS A 88 17.00 -1.81 -6.51
C HIS A 88 17.16 -0.29 -6.39
N PHE A 89 17.18 0.20 -5.16
CA PHE A 89 17.22 1.63 -4.86
C PHE A 89 18.57 2.23 -5.21
N THR A 90 18.62 2.97 -6.31
CA THR A 90 19.75 3.83 -6.69
C THR A 90 19.43 5.30 -6.43
N SER A 91 18.15 5.67 -6.55
CA SER A 91 17.65 7.01 -6.32
C SER A 91 16.18 7.02 -5.93
N HIS A 92 15.68 8.17 -5.46
CA HIS A 92 14.25 8.37 -5.26
C HIS A 92 13.44 8.27 -6.57
N GLY A 93 14.08 8.42 -7.73
CA GLY A 93 13.44 8.24 -9.03
C GLY A 93 12.92 6.82 -9.24
N ASP A 94 13.61 5.81 -8.71
CA ASP A 94 13.20 4.40 -8.84
C ASP A 94 11.88 4.13 -8.11
N VAL A 95 11.72 4.75 -6.93
CA VAL A 95 10.49 4.66 -6.14
C VAL A 95 9.38 5.48 -6.80
N GLU A 96 9.67 6.67 -7.33
CA GLU A 96 8.70 7.50 -8.06
C GLU A 96 8.16 6.77 -9.30
N GLU A 97 9.03 6.09 -10.06
CA GLU A 97 8.63 5.28 -11.22
C GLU A 97 7.72 4.11 -10.79
N ALA A 98 8.10 3.38 -9.75
CA ALA A 98 7.27 2.31 -9.21
C ALA A 98 5.89 2.82 -8.74
N VAL A 99 5.84 3.96 -8.04
CA VAL A 99 4.57 4.59 -7.62
C VAL A 99 3.72 4.96 -8.83
N ALA A 100 4.32 5.55 -9.87
CA ALA A 100 3.63 5.91 -11.11
C ALA A 100 3.06 4.68 -11.81
N GLU A 101 3.84 3.59 -11.87
CA GLU A 101 3.44 2.33 -12.48
C GLU A 101 2.24 1.71 -11.75
N LEU A 102 2.32 1.61 -10.43
CA LEU A 102 1.28 1.02 -9.57
C LEU A 102 0.02 1.89 -9.50
N SER A 103 0.13 3.18 -9.80
CA SER A 103 -0.97 4.15 -9.79
C SER A 103 -1.73 4.23 -11.12
N ARG A 104 -1.37 3.44 -12.13
CA ARG A 104 -2.07 3.45 -13.44
C ARG A 104 -3.57 3.18 -13.27
N GLY A 105 -4.38 4.01 -13.94
CA GLY A 105 -5.85 3.97 -13.88
C GLY A 105 -6.47 4.60 -12.64
N ALA A 106 -5.66 5.11 -11.69
CA ALA A 106 -6.16 5.78 -10.50
C ALA A 106 -6.72 7.17 -10.82
N VAL A 107 -7.80 7.55 -10.13
CA VAL A 107 -8.27 8.94 -10.10
C VAL A 107 -7.76 9.69 -8.87
N LEU A 108 -7.47 8.94 -7.80
CA LEU A 108 -6.88 9.42 -6.57
C LEU A 108 -5.82 8.42 -6.11
N VAL A 109 -4.66 8.96 -5.75
CA VAL A 109 -3.55 8.20 -5.18
C VAL A 109 -3.28 8.77 -3.79
N VAL A 110 -3.32 7.89 -2.79
CA VAL A 110 -3.04 8.20 -1.39
C VAL A 110 -1.68 7.62 -1.07
N LEU A 111 -0.73 8.48 -0.74
CA LEU A 111 0.64 8.09 -0.39
C LEU A 111 0.83 8.22 1.12
N ASP A 112 1.64 7.33 1.70
CA ASP A 112 2.22 7.60 3.01
C ASP A 112 3.09 8.87 2.94
N ASN A 113 3.03 9.71 3.97
CA ASN A 113 3.73 10.99 3.99
C ASN A 113 5.26 10.88 4.10
N GLN A 114 5.79 9.68 4.31
CA GLN A 114 7.23 9.39 4.33
C GLN A 114 7.72 8.70 3.05
N LEU A 115 6.82 8.35 2.11
CA LEU A 115 7.12 7.57 0.92
C LEU A 115 8.11 8.28 -0.02
N LEU A 116 7.88 9.56 -0.33
CA LEU A 116 8.72 10.35 -1.23
C LEU A 116 9.03 11.74 -0.66
N PRO A 117 10.23 12.30 -0.92
CA PRO A 117 10.62 13.63 -0.43
C PRO A 117 9.87 14.77 -1.14
N ARG A 118 9.26 14.48 -2.29
CA ARG A 118 8.48 15.42 -3.09
C ARG A 118 7.29 14.67 -3.67
N ARG A 119 6.20 15.40 -3.90
CA ARG A 119 5.01 14.85 -4.53
C ARG A 119 5.34 14.36 -5.94
N PRO A 120 5.08 13.07 -6.27
CA PRO A 120 5.42 12.53 -7.57
C PRO A 120 4.53 13.10 -8.67
N ARG A 121 5.06 13.16 -9.89
CA ARG A 121 4.30 13.58 -11.07
C ARG A 121 3.57 12.40 -11.70
N ILE A 122 2.41 12.09 -11.14
CA ILE A 122 1.52 11.03 -11.65
C ILE A 122 0.27 11.65 -12.27
N GLY A 123 -0.26 11.02 -13.32
CA GLY A 123 -1.45 11.48 -14.08
C GLY A 123 -2.78 11.40 -13.31
N ALA A 124 -2.73 11.45 -11.98
CA ALA A 124 -3.84 11.32 -11.06
C ALA A 124 -3.71 12.34 -9.93
N ARG A 125 -4.82 12.62 -9.23
CA ARG A 125 -4.75 13.46 -8.03
C ARG A 125 -3.98 12.70 -6.96
N VAL A 126 -2.96 13.32 -6.37
CA VAL A 126 -2.19 12.73 -5.27
C VAL A 126 -2.61 13.36 -3.95
N ILE A 127 -2.64 12.63 -2.85
CA ILE A 127 -2.69 13.20 -1.49
C ILE A 127 -1.74 12.41 -0.58
N GLU A 128 -1.14 13.10 0.38
CA GLU A 128 -0.28 12.47 1.40
C GLU A 128 -1.05 12.39 2.72
N ARG A 129 -0.93 11.26 3.41
CA ARG A 129 -1.61 10.99 4.68
C ARG A 129 -0.73 10.16 5.61
N ASP A 130 -1.00 10.31 6.90
CA ASP A 130 -0.46 9.43 7.94
C ASP A 130 -1.21 8.09 7.89
N SER A 131 -0.46 7.01 7.69
CA SER A 131 -0.94 5.62 7.63
C SER A 131 -1.79 5.21 8.83
N ARG A 132 -1.55 5.75 10.04
CA ARG A 132 -2.33 5.45 11.25
C ARG A 132 -3.82 5.75 11.12
N ARG A 133 -4.20 6.69 10.24
CA ARG A 133 -5.59 7.14 10.05
C ARG A 133 -6.25 6.59 8.79
N VAL A 134 -5.50 5.96 7.90
CA VAL A 134 -5.97 5.54 6.58
C VAL A 134 -5.81 4.03 6.43
N PRO A 135 -6.91 3.25 6.48
CA PRO A 135 -6.82 1.80 6.44
C PRO A 135 -6.13 1.26 5.19
N GLY A 136 -6.40 1.85 4.01
CA GLY A 136 -5.76 1.46 2.76
C GLY A 136 -4.23 1.58 2.78
N LEU A 137 -3.66 2.58 3.47
CA LEU A 137 -2.20 2.71 3.61
C LEU A 137 -1.62 1.57 4.46
N GLN A 138 -2.28 1.20 5.57
CA GLN A 138 -1.84 0.04 6.38
C GLN A 138 -1.92 -1.28 5.61
N LEU A 139 -2.91 -1.43 4.72
CA LEU A 139 -2.96 -2.61 3.84
C LEU A 139 -1.83 -2.58 2.80
N ALA A 140 -1.50 -1.40 2.26
CA ALA A 140 -0.36 -1.21 1.36
C ALA A 140 0.98 -1.51 2.05
N ASP A 141 1.17 -1.13 3.32
CA ASP A 141 2.34 -1.50 4.14
C ASP A 141 2.52 -3.02 4.23
N VAL A 142 1.41 -3.74 4.51
CA VAL A 142 1.41 -5.20 4.60
C VAL A 142 1.80 -5.81 3.25
N VAL A 143 1.27 -5.30 2.14
CA VAL A 143 1.62 -5.74 0.78
C VAL A 143 3.09 -5.45 0.46
N ALA A 144 3.59 -4.25 0.77
CA ALA A 144 4.97 -3.86 0.53
C ALA A 144 5.93 -4.74 1.31
N GLY A 145 5.66 -4.99 2.60
CA GLY A 145 6.45 -5.87 3.44
C GLY A 145 6.41 -7.33 2.97
N TYR A 146 5.27 -7.80 2.47
CA TYR A 146 5.14 -9.12 1.88
C TYR A 146 6.02 -9.27 0.63
N ALA A 147 5.88 -8.34 -0.34
CA ALA A 147 6.68 -8.32 -1.56
C ALA A 147 8.18 -8.29 -1.25
N ARG A 148 8.61 -7.40 -0.33
CA ARG A 148 9.99 -7.33 0.13
C ARG A 148 10.48 -8.66 0.69
N SER A 149 9.70 -9.28 1.58
CA SER A 149 10.11 -10.55 2.22
C SER A 149 10.33 -11.70 1.23
N ARG A 150 9.66 -11.63 0.06
CA ARG A 150 9.71 -12.67 -0.95
C ARG A 150 10.81 -12.46 -1.98
N GLU A 151 11.02 -11.22 -2.39
CA GLU A 151 11.84 -10.90 -3.56
C GLU A 151 13.16 -10.21 -3.21
N CYS A 152 13.24 -9.51 -2.07
CA CYS A 152 14.50 -8.98 -1.55
C CYS A 152 15.19 -10.06 -0.71
N ARG A 153 16.12 -10.81 -1.31
CA ARG A 153 16.97 -11.80 -0.63
C ARG A 153 18.37 -11.25 -0.39
#